data_AF-A0A345YEC6-F1
#
_entry.id   AF-A0A345YEC6-F1
#
_cell.length_a   1.000
_cell.length_b   1.000
_cell.length_c   1.000
_cell.angle_alpha   90.00
_cell.angle_beta   90.00
_cell.angle_gamma   90.00
#
_symmetry.space_group_name_H-M   'P 1'
#
loop_
_entity.id
_entity.type
_entity.pdbx_description
1 polymer ?
#
loop_
_entity_poly.entity_id
_entity_poly.type
_entity_poly.pdbx_seq_one_letter_code
_entity_poly.pdbx_strand_id
1 'polypeptide(L)'
;MRSGEIPFKFDMGELVVRARRQVKGRLGDVTLNLPFVSIAVSPKDRERQVARELVIRLRDRRVLSAWECCDGCIDNALKSLGEVRQIIVDKQVELAELQDGPLYLLLDAMALGIRQFQTFEELLRRDDDAPPHPRFGDFHRPPDTRQAYFDGLEILRGHLSRCLGQIAAIAGMPALGEGVLAEYQGPWQLEAYHEPPALPAADG
;
A
#
# COMPACT_ATOMS: atom_id res chain seq x y z
N MET A 1 -7.40 -3.54 -22.01
CA MET A 1 -8.52 -3.85 -21.09
C MET A 1 -7.89 -4.60 -19.93
N ARG A 2 -8.07 -4.14 -18.68
CA ARG A 2 -7.46 -4.81 -17.51
C ARG A 2 -8.04 -6.20 -17.35
N SER A 3 -7.20 -7.20 -17.10
CA SER A 3 -7.63 -8.61 -17.07
C SER A 3 -8.28 -8.97 -15.73
N GLY A 4 -7.95 -8.23 -14.66
CA GLY A 4 -8.31 -8.57 -13.28
C GLY A 4 -7.39 -9.64 -12.66
N GLU A 5 -6.35 -10.06 -13.37
CA GLU A 5 -5.35 -10.98 -12.84
C GLU A 5 -4.50 -10.35 -11.73
N ILE A 6 -3.96 -11.20 -10.87
CA ILE A 6 -3.09 -10.83 -9.75
C ILE A 6 -1.67 -11.33 -10.09
N PRO A 7 -0.83 -10.52 -10.76
CA PRO A 7 0.47 -10.97 -11.24
C PRO A 7 1.50 -11.12 -10.12
N PHE A 8 1.25 -10.51 -8.95
CA PHE A 8 2.02 -10.73 -7.73
C PHE A 8 1.14 -10.49 -6.50
N LYS A 9 1.59 -10.97 -5.34
CA LYS A 9 0.92 -10.76 -4.05
C LYS A 9 1.81 -9.97 -3.10
N PHE A 10 1.19 -9.13 -2.28
CA PHE A 10 1.88 -8.42 -1.21
C PHE A 10 2.16 -9.33 -0.02
N ASP A 11 3.41 -9.41 0.41
CA ASP A 11 3.79 -9.93 1.71
C ASP A 11 3.73 -8.82 2.76
N MET A 12 2.74 -8.89 3.65
CA MET A 12 2.50 -7.93 4.74
C MET A 12 2.61 -8.60 6.11
N GLY A 13 3.17 -9.81 6.20
CA GLY A 13 3.08 -10.66 7.39
C GLY A 13 3.60 -9.99 8.66
N GLU A 14 4.80 -9.41 8.61
CA GLU A 14 5.40 -8.71 9.75
C GLU A 14 4.58 -7.48 10.18
N LEU A 15 4.05 -6.73 9.21
CA LEU A 15 3.25 -5.54 9.48
C LEU A 15 1.94 -5.91 10.16
N VAL A 16 1.26 -6.95 9.68
CA VAL A 16 0.03 -7.46 10.29
C VAL A 16 0.30 -8.01 11.69
N VAL A 17 1.40 -8.72 11.91
CA VAL A 17 1.80 -9.18 13.25
C VAL A 17 2.02 -8.00 14.20
N ARG A 18 2.72 -6.95 13.76
CA ARG A 18 2.92 -5.73 14.54
C ARG A 18 1.60 -5.04 14.85
N ALA A 19 0.72 -4.89 13.86
CA ALA A 19 -0.62 -4.32 14.03
C ALA A 19 -1.44 -5.11 15.06
N ARG A 20 -1.46 -6.45 14.96
CA ARG A 20 -2.16 -7.32 15.91
C ARG A 20 -1.65 -7.16 17.35
N ARG A 21 -0.36 -6.93 17.57
CA ARG A 21 0.20 -6.68 18.91
C ARG A 21 -0.31 -5.37 19.53
N GLN A 22 -0.69 -4.39 18.71
CA GLN A 22 -1.23 -3.10 19.17
C GLN A 22 -2.71 -3.20 19.63
N VAL A 23 -3.41 -4.30 19.33
CA VAL A 23 -4.84 -4.51 19.62
C VAL A 23 -5.13 -4.83 21.09
N LYS A 24 -4.14 -5.19 21.92
CA LYS A 24 -4.38 -5.67 23.29
C LYS A 24 -5.03 -4.59 24.19
N GLY A 25 -6.36 -4.65 24.29
CA GLY A 25 -7.17 -4.02 25.35
C GLY A 25 -7.37 -2.50 25.25
N ARG A 26 -7.05 -1.87 24.11
CA ARG A 26 -7.18 -0.41 23.96
C ARG A 26 -8.50 -0.05 23.30
N LEU A 27 -9.27 0.82 23.95
CA LEU A 27 -10.37 1.55 23.31
C LEU A 27 -9.75 2.68 22.48
N GLY A 28 -9.95 2.63 21.16
CA GLY A 28 -9.53 3.67 20.24
C GLY A 28 -10.72 4.48 19.73
N ASP A 29 -10.49 5.72 19.33
CA ASP A 29 -11.47 6.62 18.69
C ASP A 29 -11.50 6.48 17.17
N VAL A 30 -10.50 5.80 16.57
CA VAL A 30 -10.43 5.48 15.15
C VAL A 30 -10.22 3.98 14.96
N THR A 31 -10.99 3.36 14.05
CA THR A 31 -10.76 1.96 13.64
C THR A 31 -9.97 1.94 12.35
N LEU A 32 -8.76 1.37 12.37
CA LEU A 32 -7.98 1.10 11.17
C LEU A 32 -8.24 -0.30 10.67
N ASN A 33 -8.47 -0.41 9.36
CA ASN A 33 -8.63 -1.67 8.67
C ASN A 33 -7.40 -1.91 7.79
N LEU A 34 -6.68 -2.98 8.08
CA LEU A 34 -5.59 -3.52 7.27
C LEU A 34 -6.01 -4.89 6.72
N PRO A 35 -5.29 -5.44 5.73
CA PRO A 35 -5.50 -6.84 5.35
C PRO A 35 -5.45 -7.75 6.59
N PHE A 36 -6.49 -8.58 6.75
CA PHE A 36 -6.60 -9.59 7.82
C PHE A 36 -6.66 -9.10 9.26
N VAL A 37 -6.73 -7.79 9.52
CA VAL A 37 -6.81 -7.25 10.88
C VAL A 37 -7.51 -5.89 10.92
N SER A 38 -8.40 -5.71 11.89
CA SER A 38 -8.97 -4.41 12.25
C SER A 38 -8.50 -4.05 13.66
N ILE A 39 -8.02 -2.83 13.84
CA ILE A 39 -7.43 -2.36 15.10
C ILE A 39 -8.07 -1.03 15.52
N ALA A 40 -8.43 -0.90 16.79
CA ALA A 40 -8.85 0.38 17.36
C ALA A 40 -7.62 1.14 17.85
N VAL A 41 -7.45 2.38 17.41
CA VAL A 41 -6.28 3.23 17.71
C VAL A 41 -6.71 4.62 18.16
N SER A 42 -5.80 5.31 18.84
CA SER A 42 -5.94 6.71 19.19
C SER A 42 -4.77 7.53 18.68
N PRO A 43 -4.88 8.11 17.48
CA PRO A 43 -3.81 8.91 16.88
C PRO A 43 -3.53 10.17 17.71
N LYS A 44 -2.25 10.50 17.89
CA LYS A 44 -1.85 11.75 18.54
C LYS A 44 -2.12 12.95 17.63
N ASP A 45 -2.19 14.15 18.20
CA ASP A 45 -2.44 15.38 17.42
C ASP A 45 -1.40 15.61 16.31
N ARG A 46 -0.14 15.25 16.58
CA ARG A 46 0.92 15.28 15.57
C ARG A 46 0.63 14.35 14.40
N GLU A 47 0.16 13.14 14.65
CA GLU A 47 -0.24 12.20 13.60
C GLU A 47 -1.44 12.74 12.82
N ARG A 48 -2.45 13.29 13.49
CA ARG A 48 -3.60 13.90 12.82
C ARG A 48 -3.18 15.06 11.89
N GLN A 49 -2.25 15.89 12.33
CA GLN A 49 -1.71 16.99 11.52
C GLN A 49 -0.99 16.46 10.27
N VAL A 50 -0.09 15.49 10.44
CA VAL A 50 0.66 14.89 9.31
C VAL A 50 -0.27 14.14 8.37
N ALA A 51 -1.28 13.45 8.89
CA ALA A 51 -2.29 12.74 8.10
C ALA A 51 -3.08 13.69 7.18
N ARG A 52 -3.50 14.87 7.68
CA ARG A 52 -4.18 15.88 6.84
C ARG A 52 -3.31 16.31 5.66
N GLU A 53 -2.04 16.59 5.95
CA GLU A 53 -1.10 17.00 4.92
C GLU A 53 -0.87 15.90 3.88
N LEU A 54 -0.74 14.64 4.32
CA LEU A 54 -0.62 13.48 3.43
C LEU A 54 -1.82 13.34 2.50
N VAL A 55 -3.03 13.42 3.04
CA VAL A 55 -4.27 13.33 2.26
C VAL A 55 -4.30 14.42 1.18
N ILE A 56 -3.98 15.66 1.53
CA ILE A 56 -3.94 16.78 0.59
C ILE A 56 -2.87 16.58 -0.48
N ARG A 57 -1.65 16.15 -0.10
CA ARG A 57 -0.52 16.02 -1.04
C ARG A 57 -0.63 14.80 -1.96
N LEU A 58 -1.29 13.74 -1.53
CA LEU A 58 -1.34 12.47 -2.24
C LEU A 58 -2.60 12.30 -3.10
N ARG A 59 -3.75 12.85 -2.71
CA ARG A 59 -5.03 12.63 -3.41
C ARG A 59 -4.99 12.94 -4.92
N ASP A 60 -4.21 13.93 -5.32
CA ASP A 60 -4.15 14.42 -6.71
C ASP A 60 -2.94 13.86 -7.47
N ARG A 61 -2.14 12.95 -6.87
CA ARG A 61 -0.96 12.36 -7.53
C ARG A 61 -1.40 11.50 -8.71
N ARG A 62 -0.75 11.69 -9.86
CA ARG A 62 -1.11 11.03 -11.12
C ARG A 62 -1.26 9.51 -10.99
N VAL A 63 -0.35 8.84 -10.27
CA VAL A 63 -0.43 7.38 -10.06
C VAL A 63 -1.72 6.95 -9.36
N LEU A 64 -2.35 7.84 -8.60
CA LEU A 64 -3.61 7.62 -7.88
C LEU A 64 -4.84 8.18 -8.60
N SER A 65 -4.67 9.10 -9.55
CA SER A 65 -5.76 9.89 -10.14
C SER A 65 -5.94 9.72 -11.66
N ALA A 66 -5.03 9.04 -12.35
CA ALA A 66 -5.05 8.90 -13.81
C ALA A 66 -4.99 7.44 -14.27
N TRP A 67 -5.52 7.20 -15.48
CA TRP A 67 -5.45 5.92 -16.17
C TRP A 67 -4.31 5.94 -17.19
N GLU A 68 -3.54 4.87 -17.26
CA GLU A 68 -2.51 4.68 -18.28
C GLU A 68 -3.11 4.08 -19.55
N CYS A 69 -2.74 4.63 -20.70
CA CYS A 69 -3.15 4.12 -22.01
C CYS A 69 -1.98 3.79 -22.96
N CYS A 70 -0.75 4.14 -22.59
CA CYS A 70 0.45 3.95 -23.41
C CYS A 70 1.73 3.89 -22.56
N ASP A 71 2.87 3.55 -23.18
CA ASP A 71 4.16 3.40 -22.49
C ASP A 71 4.65 4.73 -21.88
N GLY A 72 4.40 5.87 -22.53
CA GLY A 72 4.69 7.18 -21.93
C GLY A 72 3.84 7.46 -20.68
N CYS A 73 2.67 6.83 -20.53
CA CYS A 73 1.90 6.92 -19.29
C CYS A 73 2.51 6.05 -18.18
N ILE A 74 3.11 4.91 -18.53
CA ILE A 74 3.85 4.03 -17.60
C ILE A 74 5.00 4.80 -16.95
N ASP A 75 5.85 5.45 -17.76
CA ASP A 75 6.98 6.22 -17.23
C ASP A 75 6.54 7.35 -16.29
N ASN A 76 5.47 8.06 -16.66
CA ASN A 76 4.90 9.12 -15.82
C ASN A 76 4.28 8.56 -14.52
N ALA A 77 3.66 7.38 -14.57
CA ALA A 77 3.13 6.71 -13.39
C ALA A 77 4.25 6.27 -12.45
N LEU A 78 5.34 5.71 -12.98
CA LEU A 78 6.54 5.34 -12.22
C LEU A 78 7.21 6.55 -11.58
N LYS A 79 7.35 7.66 -12.33
CA LYS A 79 7.85 8.92 -11.77
C LYS A 79 6.96 9.41 -10.63
N SER A 80 5.64 9.45 -10.85
CA SER A 80 4.67 9.82 -9.81
C SER A 80 4.74 8.90 -8.59
N LEU A 81 5.05 7.62 -8.77
CA LEU A 81 5.21 6.67 -7.67
C LEU A 81 6.48 6.96 -6.86
N GLY A 82 7.56 7.34 -7.53
CA GLY A 82 8.79 7.83 -6.87
C GLY A 82 8.53 9.06 -6.00
N GLU A 83 7.73 10.02 -6.49
CA GLU A 83 7.32 11.20 -5.72
C GLU A 83 6.48 10.83 -4.49
N VAL A 84 5.52 9.91 -4.65
CA VAL A 84 4.71 9.40 -3.52
C VAL A 84 5.61 8.75 -2.48
N ARG A 85 6.57 7.91 -2.91
CA ARG A 85 7.53 7.27 -2.01
C ARG A 85 8.38 8.30 -1.26
N GLN A 86 8.86 9.34 -1.93
CA GLN A 86 9.63 10.40 -1.28
C GLN A 86 8.80 11.10 -0.19
N ILE A 87 7.55 11.46 -0.50
CA ILE A 87 6.64 12.08 0.48
C ILE A 87 6.42 11.16 1.69
N ILE A 88 6.23 9.86 1.47
CA ILE A 88 6.07 8.87 2.56
C ILE A 88 7.30 8.84 3.45
N VAL A 89 8.50 8.75 2.86
CA VAL A 89 9.77 8.73 3.62
C VAL A 89 9.97 10.01 4.42
N ASP A 90 9.72 11.18 3.81
CA ASP A 90 9.81 12.46 4.49
C ASP A 90 8.88 12.50 5.72
N LYS A 91 7.67 11.96 5.60
CA LYS A 91 6.72 11.88 6.72
C LYS A 91 7.07 10.81 7.76
N GLN A 92 7.70 9.71 7.37
CA GLN A 92 8.27 8.76 8.33
C GLN A 92 9.38 9.42 9.16
N VAL A 93 10.26 10.21 8.54
CA VAL A 93 11.29 10.98 9.26
C VAL A 93 10.65 12.00 10.21
N GLU A 94 9.61 12.72 9.77
CA GLU A 94 8.86 13.66 10.62
C GLU A 94 8.17 12.98 11.81
N LEU A 95 7.85 11.69 11.69
CA LEU A 95 7.23 10.86 12.72
C LEU A 95 8.24 9.91 13.40
N ALA A 96 9.54 10.17 13.32
CA ALA A 96 10.57 9.28 13.84
C ALA A 96 10.45 8.99 15.35
N GLU A 97 9.85 9.87 16.14
CA GLU A 97 9.58 9.66 17.57
C GLU A 97 8.27 8.88 17.82
N LEU A 98 7.48 8.63 16.77
CA LEU A 98 6.16 8.00 16.80
C LEU A 98 6.11 6.76 15.90
N GLN A 99 7.21 6.00 15.82
CA GLN A 99 7.34 4.82 14.95
C GLN A 99 6.33 3.70 15.25
N ASP A 100 5.89 3.60 16.51
CA ASP A 100 4.84 2.66 16.92
C ASP A 100 3.42 3.21 16.72
N GLY A 101 3.29 4.41 16.16
CA GLY A 101 2.02 5.11 15.97
C GLY A 101 1.17 4.54 14.83
N PRO A 102 -0.16 4.69 14.90
CA PRO A 102 -1.09 4.25 13.84
C PRO A 102 -0.79 4.84 12.46
N LEU A 103 -0.35 6.11 12.38
CA LEU A 103 -0.03 6.71 11.08
C LEU A 103 1.27 6.12 10.51
N TYR A 104 2.28 5.89 11.35
CA TYR A 104 3.53 5.29 10.93
C TYR A 104 3.32 3.88 10.37
N LEU A 105 2.43 3.10 11.00
CA LEU A 105 2.02 1.78 10.51
C LEU A 105 1.44 1.82 9.08
N LEU A 106 0.60 2.82 8.77
CA LEU A 106 0.04 3.00 7.42
C LEU A 106 1.09 3.46 6.41
N LEU A 107 2.02 4.34 6.82
CA LEU A 107 3.14 4.75 5.97
C LEU A 107 4.06 3.58 5.64
N ASP A 108 4.34 2.71 6.61
CA ASP A 108 5.09 1.47 6.40
C ASP A 108 4.37 0.55 5.41
N ALA A 109 3.04 0.41 5.51
CA ALA A 109 2.25 -0.39 4.59
C ALA A 109 2.38 0.14 3.15
N MET A 110 2.18 1.45 2.96
CA MET A 110 2.31 2.08 1.66
C MET A 110 3.73 1.94 1.10
N ALA A 111 4.76 2.22 1.91
CA ALA A 111 6.16 2.10 1.50
C ALA A 111 6.53 0.67 1.10
N LEU A 112 6.04 -0.32 1.86
CA LEU A 112 6.25 -1.73 1.58
C LEU A 112 5.54 -2.17 0.30
N GLY A 113 4.29 -1.75 0.09
CA GLY A 113 3.55 -2.00 -1.14
C GLY A 113 4.26 -1.43 -2.37
N ILE A 114 4.71 -0.17 -2.29
CA ILE A 114 5.49 0.47 -3.37
C ILE A 114 6.77 -0.32 -3.67
N ARG A 115 7.51 -0.73 -2.62
CA ARG A 115 8.76 -1.49 -2.79
C ARG A 115 8.51 -2.83 -3.48
N GLN A 116 7.49 -3.57 -3.07
CA GLN A 116 7.17 -4.87 -3.66
C GLN A 116 6.72 -4.72 -5.13
N PHE A 117 5.94 -3.69 -5.44
CA PHE A 117 5.60 -3.40 -6.83
C PHE A 117 6.83 -3.02 -7.65
N GLN A 118 7.74 -2.19 -7.12
CA GLN A 118 8.98 -1.84 -7.82
C GLN A 118 9.84 -3.08 -8.10
N THR A 119 9.95 -4.01 -7.14
CA THR A 119 10.64 -5.28 -7.38
C THR A 119 9.94 -6.12 -8.45
N PHE A 120 8.61 -6.23 -8.41
CA PHE A 120 7.85 -6.90 -9.47
C PHE A 120 8.09 -6.27 -10.84
N GLU A 121 8.09 -4.94 -10.92
CA GLU A 121 8.33 -4.17 -12.14
C GLU A 121 9.74 -4.41 -12.70
N GLU A 122 10.76 -4.47 -11.84
CA GLU A 122 12.12 -4.84 -12.20
C GLU A 122 12.21 -6.27 -12.75
N LEU A 123 11.42 -7.20 -12.19
CA LEU A 123 11.34 -8.59 -12.69
C LEU A 123 10.68 -8.66 -14.07
N LEU A 124 9.70 -7.81 -14.37
CA LEU A 124 9.11 -7.71 -15.71
C LEU A 124 10.14 -7.26 -16.75
N ARG A 125 11.10 -6.43 -16.35
CA ARG A 125 12.17 -5.90 -17.21
C ARG A 125 13.39 -6.81 -17.34
N ARG A 126 13.49 -7.89 -16.54
CA ARG A 126 14.65 -8.80 -16.57
C ARG A 126 14.88 -9.41 -17.95
N ASP A 127 16.15 -9.56 -18.30
CA ASP A 127 16.59 -10.33 -19.46
C ASP A 127 16.24 -11.81 -19.30
N ASP A 128 16.02 -12.49 -20.42
CA ASP A 128 15.57 -13.90 -20.47
C ASP A 128 16.56 -14.87 -19.79
N ASP A 129 17.83 -14.47 -19.66
CA ASP A 129 18.92 -15.27 -19.07
C ASP A 129 19.12 -15.05 -17.55
N ALA A 130 18.27 -14.25 -16.88
CA ALA A 130 18.44 -13.94 -15.47
C ALA A 130 18.00 -15.09 -14.52
N PRO A 131 18.76 -15.40 -13.45
CA PRO A 131 18.40 -16.48 -12.52
C PRO A 131 17.10 -16.19 -11.74
N PRO A 132 16.28 -17.20 -11.37
CA PRO A 132 15.01 -17.02 -10.67
C PRO A 132 15.12 -16.20 -9.38
N HIS A 133 14.12 -15.37 -9.06
CA HIS A 133 14.15 -14.55 -7.85
C HIS A 133 13.68 -15.36 -6.63
N PRO A 134 14.39 -15.34 -5.49
CA PRO A 134 14.06 -16.20 -4.34
C PRO A 134 12.70 -15.90 -3.67
N ARG A 135 12.16 -14.68 -3.85
CA ARG A 135 10.82 -14.29 -3.33
C ARG A 135 9.68 -14.38 -4.35
N PHE A 136 10.00 -14.44 -5.64
CA PHE A 136 9.03 -14.41 -6.72
C PHE A 136 9.49 -15.51 -7.67
N GLY A 137 8.87 -16.70 -7.58
CA GLY A 137 9.34 -17.99 -8.12
C GLY A 137 9.60 -18.05 -9.64
N ASP A 138 9.34 -19.19 -10.30
CA ASP A 138 9.52 -19.36 -11.75
C ASP A 138 8.60 -18.41 -12.55
N PHE A 139 9.05 -17.17 -12.72
CA PHE A 139 8.35 -16.14 -13.45
C PHE A 139 8.72 -16.28 -14.94
N HIS A 140 7.94 -17.08 -15.68
CA HIS A 140 8.04 -17.12 -17.15
C HIS A 140 7.56 -15.78 -17.71
N ARG A 141 8.39 -15.10 -18.51
CA ARG A 141 8.07 -13.83 -19.16
C ARG A 141 6.85 -14.02 -20.07
N PRO A 142 5.66 -13.49 -19.72
CA PRO A 142 4.48 -13.67 -20.56
C PRO A 142 4.59 -12.77 -21.80
N PRO A 143 3.97 -13.14 -22.92
CA PRO A 143 3.90 -12.31 -24.13
C PRO A 143 3.36 -10.88 -23.95
N ASP A 144 2.75 -10.56 -22.79
CA ASP A 144 2.11 -9.27 -22.49
C ASP A 144 2.68 -8.57 -21.24
N THR A 145 3.99 -8.23 -21.23
CA THR A 145 4.65 -7.46 -20.15
C THR A 145 3.89 -6.19 -19.77
N ARG A 146 3.29 -5.52 -20.76
CA ARG A 146 2.46 -4.33 -20.57
C ARG A 146 1.19 -4.62 -19.77
N GLN A 147 0.53 -5.75 -20.03
CA GLN A 147 -0.70 -6.14 -19.34
C GLN A 147 -0.40 -6.50 -17.88
N ALA A 148 0.65 -7.28 -17.64
CA ALA A 148 1.13 -7.61 -16.31
C ALA A 148 1.51 -6.36 -15.48
N TYR A 149 2.14 -5.37 -16.13
CA TYR A 149 2.41 -4.07 -15.49
C TYR A 149 1.10 -3.37 -15.06
N PHE A 150 0.13 -3.26 -15.96
CA PHE A 150 -1.13 -2.58 -15.64
C PHE A 150 -1.93 -3.29 -14.56
N ASP A 151 -1.98 -4.62 -14.58
CA ASP A 151 -2.67 -5.41 -13.55
C ASP A 151 -1.95 -5.29 -12.19
N GLY A 152 -0.61 -5.28 -12.18
CA GLY A 152 0.16 -5.04 -10.96
C GLY A 152 -0.01 -3.61 -10.42
N LEU A 153 -0.03 -2.61 -11.29
CA LEU A 153 -0.23 -1.21 -10.92
C LEU A 153 -1.61 -1.02 -10.31
N GLU A 154 -2.61 -1.73 -10.82
CA GLU A 154 -3.97 -1.69 -10.31
C GLU A 154 -4.10 -2.16 -8.88
N ILE A 155 -3.43 -3.26 -8.57
CA ILE A 155 -3.37 -3.82 -7.22
C ILE A 155 -2.66 -2.85 -6.27
N LEU A 156 -1.57 -2.21 -6.73
CA LEU A 156 -0.91 -1.16 -5.96
C LEU A 156 -1.79 0.05 -5.72
N ARG A 157 -2.53 0.54 -6.74
CA ARG A 157 -3.50 1.64 -6.57
C ARG A 157 -4.53 1.30 -5.52
N GLY A 158 -5.09 0.11 -5.61
CA GLY A 158 -6.02 -0.40 -4.62
C GLY A 158 -5.44 -0.37 -3.22
N HIS A 159 -4.20 -0.84 -3.06
CA HIS A 159 -3.50 -0.82 -1.78
C HIS A 159 -3.31 0.61 -1.24
N LEU A 160 -2.73 1.50 -2.05
CA LEU A 160 -2.44 2.88 -1.67
C LEU A 160 -3.72 3.67 -1.37
N SER A 161 -4.78 3.49 -2.16
CA SER A 161 -6.06 4.17 -1.97
C SER A 161 -6.71 3.77 -0.64
N ARG A 162 -6.70 2.46 -0.30
CA ARG A 162 -7.24 1.99 0.98
C ARG A 162 -6.42 2.50 2.16
N CYS A 163 -5.09 2.49 2.07
CA CYS A 163 -4.24 3.15 3.06
C CYS A 163 -4.58 4.63 3.21
N LEU A 164 -4.73 5.37 2.10
CA LEU A 164 -5.04 6.79 2.14
C LEU A 164 -6.44 7.06 2.72
N GLY A 165 -7.40 6.17 2.51
CA GLY A 165 -8.71 6.20 3.19
C GLY A 165 -8.58 6.03 4.70
N GLN A 166 -7.72 5.12 5.17
CA GLN A 166 -7.43 5.00 6.62
C GLN A 166 -6.70 6.24 7.16
N ILE A 167 -5.79 6.84 6.39
CA ILE A 167 -5.12 8.10 6.76
C ILE A 167 -6.14 9.26 6.84
N ALA A 168 -7.12 9.32 5.93
CA ALA A 168 -8.21 10.30 5.99
C ALA A 168 -9.05 10.14 7.26
N ALA A 169 -9.30 8.90 7.69
CA ALA A 169 -9.96 8.63 8.97
C ALA A 169 -9.14 9.16 10.17
N ILE A 170 -7.82 8.93 10.20
CA ILE A 170 -6.92 9.52 11.21
C ILE A 170 -6.97 11.05 11.18
N ALA A 171 -7.00 11.65 10.00
CA ALA A 171 -7.02 13.09 9.80
C ALA A 171 -8.34 13.76 10.25
N GLY A 172 -9.41 12.98 10.46
CA GLY A 172 -10.76 13.48 10.63
C GLY A 172 -11.32 14.13 9.37
N MET A 173 -10.89 13.65 8.20
CA MET A 173 -11.30 14.16 6.89
C MET A 173 -12.35 13.22 6.27
N PRO A 174 -13.21 13.73 5.37
CA PRO A 174 -14.12 12.89 4.60
C PRO A 174 -13.36 11.80 3.82
N ALA A 175 -14.03 10.68 3.58
CA ALA A 175 -13.52 9.65 2.69
C ALA A 175 -13.28 10.21 1.27
N LEU A 176 -12.32 9.65 0.56
CA LEU A 176 -11.95 10.07 -0.78
C LEU A 176 -13.02 9.60 -1.77
N GLY A 177 -14.03 10.44 -1.98
CA GLY A 177 -15.20 10.13 -2.80
C GLY A 177 -15.10 10.56 -4.27
N GLU A 178 -13.97 11.12 -4.70
CA GLU A 178 -13.80 11.66 -6.05
C GLU A 178 -12.64 10.99 -6.80
N GLY A 179 -12.80 10.86 -8.13
CA GLY A 179 -11.80 10.32 -9.03
C GLY A 179 -11.56 8.81 -8.91
N VAL A 180 -10.44 8.36 -9.46
CA VAL A 180 -10.02 6.94 -9.52
C VAL A 180 -9.91 6.30 -8.12
N LEU A 181 -9.65 7.11 -7.10
CA LEU A 181 -9.57 6.67 -5.71
C LEU A 181 -10.90 6.16 -5.14
N ALA A 182 -12.04 6.66 -5.65
CA ALA A 182 -13.37 6.25 -5.22
C ALA A 182 -13.65 4.78 -5.56
N GLU A 183 -13.12 4.29 -6.68
CA GLU A 183 -13.32 2.91 -7.16
C GLU A 183 -12.65 1.86 -6.27
N TYR A 184 -11.66 2.26 -5.47
CA TYR A 184 -10.95 1.38 -4.55
C TYR A 184 -11.42 1.47 -3.10
N GLN A 185 -12.40 2.34 -2.82
CA GLN A 185 -13.00 2.41 -1.48
C GLN A 185 -13.85 1.15 -1.26
N GLY A 186 -13.62 0.45 -0.15
CA GLY A 186 -14.30 -0.80 0.16
C GLY A 186 -13.38 -1.82 0.84
N PRO A 187 -13.81 -3.10 0.90
CA PRO A 187 -13.01 -4.15 1.53
C PRO A 187 -11.66 -4.32 0.82
N TRP A 188 -10.68 -4.80 1.57
CA TRP A 188 -9.40 -5.24 1.03
C TRP A 188 -9.61 -6.45 0.10
N GLN A 189 -8.99 -6.43 -1.07
CA GLN A 189 -8.93 -7.58 -1.98
C GLN A 189 -7.91 -8.58 -1.43
N LEU A 190 -8.34 -9.46 -0.54
CA LEU A 190 -7.44 -10.32 0.25
C LEU A 190 -6.63 -11.28 -0.63
N GLU A 191 -7.10 -11.61 -1.83
CA GLU A 191 -6.43 -12.46 -2.81
C GLU A 191 -5.09 -11.86 -3.28
N ALA A 192 -4.95 -10.53 -3.20
CA ALA A 192 -3.74 -9.79 -3.55
C ALA A 192 -2.66 -9.81 -2.44
N TYR A 193 -2.88 -10.53 -1.33
CA TYR A 193 -1.98 -10.59 -0.20
C TYR A 193 -1.61 -12.04 0.14
N HIS A 194 -0.40 -12.24 0.65
CA HIS A 194 -0.05 -13.47 1.33
C HIS A 194 -0.72 -13.51 2.70
N GLU A 195 -1.21 -14.69 3.09
CA GLU A 195 -1.78 -14.87 4.41
C GLU A 195 -0.70 -14.66 5.49
N PRO A 196 -0.95 -13.82 6.50
CA PRO A 196 0.03 -13.55 7.54
C PRO A 196 0.20 -14.77 8.46
N PRO A 197 1.39 -14.96 9.05
CA PRO A 197 1.60 -16.04 10.00
C PRO A 197 0.63 -15.92 11.19
N ALA A 198 0.23 -17.07 11.74
CA ALA A 198 -0.53 -17.12 12.98
C ALA A 198 0.26 -16.46 14.11
N LEU A 199 -0.43 -15.76 15.02
CA LEU A 199 0.23 -15.30 16.23
C LEU A 199 0.63 -16.52 17.06
N PRO A 200 1.82 -16.53 17.70
CA PRO A 200 2.11 -17.54 18.71
C PRO A 200 1.03 -17.47 19.80
N ALA A 201 0.61 -18.65 20.30
CA ALA A 201 -0.32 -18.73 21.42
C ALA A 201 0.22 -17.86 22.56
N ALA A 202 -0.66 -17.10 23.21
CA ALA A 202 -0.27 -16.36 24.39
C ALA A 202 0.07 -17.40 25.47
N ASP A 203 1.35 -17.54 25.80
CA ASP A 203 1.76 -18.26 27.00
C ASP A 203 1.05 -17.59 28.18
N GLY A 204 0.20 -18.38 28.85
CA GLY A 204 -0.66 -17.94 29.97
C GLY A 204 0.09 -17.75 31.27
#